data_AF-A0A9D2R4R2-F1
#
_entry.id   AF-A0A9D2R4R2-F1
#
_cell.length_a   1.000
_cell.length_b   1.000
_cell.length_c   1.000
_cell.angle_alpha   90.00
_cell.angle_beta   90.00
_cell.angle_gamma   90.00
#
_symmetry.space_group_name_H-M   'P 1'
#
loop_
_entity.id
_entity.type
_entity.pdbx_description
1 polymer ?
#
loop_
_entity_poly.entity_id
_entity_poly.type
_entity_poly.pdbx_seq_one_letter_code
_entity_poly.pdbx_strand_id
1 'polypeptide(L)' 'MLVRADKKWDYAIGMIKVDGLEPTDDMKKLIEKEKKGEMSMEDVRKALDRKYKMKE' A
#
# COMPACT_ATOMS: atom_id res chain seq x y z
N MET A 1 -20.66 -4.57 7.67
CA MET A 1 -20.19 -4.02 6.38
C MET A 1 -18.72 -3.64 6.49
N LEU A 2 -17.81 -4.55 6.11
CA LEU A 2 -16.34 -4.38 6.14
C LEU A 2 -15.83 -3.65 4.89
N VAL A 3 -16.37 -2.48 4.58
CA VAL A 3 -15.90 -1.63 3.47
C VAL A 3 -15.12 -0.46 4.06
N ARG A 4 -13.89 -0.65 4.58
CA ARG A 4 -13.13 0.50 5.15
C ARG A 4 -11.61 0.53 4.91
N ALA A 5 -10.91 -0.60 4.81
CA ALA A 5 -9.46 -0.60 4.54
C ALA A 5 -9.14 -0.88 3.06
N ASP A 6 -9.81 -1.88 2.49
CA ASP A 6 -9.58 -2.36 1.13
C ASP A 6 -9.67 -1.26 0.05
N LYS A 7 -10.74 -0.46 0.09
CA LYS A 7 -11.00 0.63 -0.87
C LYS A 7 -9.98 1.78 -0.79
N LYS A 8 -9.34 2.01 0.36
CA LYS A 8 -8.35 3.10 0.50
C LYS A 8 -7.10 2.79 -0.30
N TRP A 9 -6.64 1.55 -0.24
CA TRP A 9 -5.51 1.09 -1.03
C TRP A 9 -5.84 1.01 -2.50
N ASP A 10 -7.02 0.52 -2.87
CA ASP A 10 -7.45 0.46 -4.27
C ASP A 10 -7.44 1.85 -4.93
N TYR A 11 -7.91 2.86 -4.19
CA TYR A 11 -7.87 4.27 -4.63
C TYR A 11 -6.44 4.81 -4.72
N ALA A 12 -5.61 4.57 -3.71
CA ALA A 12 -4.21 5.02 -3.73
C ALA A 12 -3.44 4.39 -4.89
N ILE A 13 -3.51 3.06 -5.03
CA ILE A 13 -2.94 2.27 -6.13
C ILE A 13 -3.44 2.78 -7.49
N GLY A 14 -4.74 3.07 -7.60
CA GLY A 14 -5.36 3.63 -8.80
C GLY A 14 -4.75 4.97 -9.19
N MET A 15 -4.52 5.87 -8.22
CA MET A 15 -3.89 7.17 -8.50
C MET A 15 -2.44 7.03 -8.98
N ILE A 16 -1.62 6.19 -8.33
CA ILE A 16 -0.22 5.99 -8.77
C ILE A 16 -0.16 5.35 -10.16
N LYS A 17 -1.08 4.43 -10.47
CA LYS A 17 -1.18 3.81 -11.80
C LYS A 17 -1.55 4.82 -12.89
N VAL A 18 -2.45 5.77 -12.59
CA VAL A 18 -2.79 6.88 -13.50
C VAL A 18 -1.58 7.77 -13.75
N ASP A 19 -0.71 7.95 -12.75
CA ASP A 19 0.56 8.67 -12.84
C ASP A 19 1.66 7.88 -13.59
N GLY A 20 1.37 6.66 -14.07
CA GLY A 20 2.35 5.79 -14.74
C GLY A 20 3.32 5.08 -13.79
N LEU A 21 3.08 5.18 -12.47
CA LEU A 21 3.85 4.52 -11.43
C LEU A 21 3.13 3.25 -10.98
N GLU A 22 3.67 2.10 -11.38
CA GLU A 22 3.12 0.82 -10.95
C GLU A 22 3.56 0.47 -9.52
N PRO A 23 2.64 0.09 -8.64
CA PRO A 23 3.01 -0.44 -7.33
C PRO A 23 3.73 -1.77 -7.52
N THR A 24 4.90 -1.89 -6.89
CA THR A 24 5.70 -3.13 -6.97
C THR A 24 4.97 -4.29 -6.29
N ASP A 25 5.31 -5.51 -6.69
CA ASP A 25 4.81 -6.73 -6.06
C ASP A 25 5.00 -6.76 -4.53
N ASP A 26 6.06 -6.12 -4.05
CA ASP A 26 6.35 -6.01 -2.63
C ASP A 26 5.36 -5.10 -1.89
N MET A 27 4.99 -3.96 -2.50
CA MET A 27 3.95 -3.08 -1.99
C MET A 27 2.59 -3.78 -1.95
N LYS A 28 2.25 -4.56 -2.99
CA LYS A 28 1.02 -5.36 -3.02
C LYS A 28 0.98 -6.36 -1.87
N LYS A 29 2.08 -7.08 -1.61
CA LYS A 29 2.19 -8.03 -0.49
C LYS A 29 2.02 -7.37 0.87
N LEU A 30 2.57 -6.17 1.07
CA LEU A 30 2.41 -5.42 2.32
C LEU A 30 0.95 -4.99 2.53
N ILE A 31 0.30 -4.51 1.48
CA ILE A 31 -1.12 -4.13 1.51
C ILE A 31 -2.01 -5.34 1.80
N GLU A 32 -1.74 -6.49 1.19
CA GLU A 32 -2.50 -7.71 1.46
C GLU A 32 -2.38 -8.19 2.91
N LYS A 33 -1.18 -8.07 3.51
CA LYS A 33 -0.99 -8.40 4.92
C LYS A 33 -1.75 -7.47 5.85
N GLU A 34 -1.88 -6.18 5.52
CA GLU A 34 -2.76 -5.26 6.27
C GLU A 34 -4.24 -5.59 6.06
N LYS A 35 -4.67 -5.88 4.83
CA LYS A 35 -6.04 -6.34 4.55
C LYS A 35 -6.41 -7.60 5.33
N LYS A 36 -5.44 -8.50 5.56
CA LYS A 36 -5.60 -9.71 6.39
C LYS A 36 -5.56 -9.44 7.90
N GLY A 37 -5.19 -8.24 8.32
CA GLY A 37 -5.02 -7.87 9.74
C GLY A 37 -3.74 -8.41 10.36
N GLU A 38 -2.78 -8.87 9.56
CA GLU A 38 -1.47 -9.37 10.03
C GLU A 38 -0.52 -8.22 10.42
N MET A 39 -0.80 -7.00 9.95
CA MET A 39 -0.02 -5.80 10.24
C MET A 39 -0.90 -4.54 10.19
N SER A 40 -0.52 -3.49 10.92
CA SER A 40 -1.28 -2.25 10.92
C SER A 40 -0.97 -1.39 9.69
N MET A 41 -1.88 -0.49 9.32
CA MET A 41 -1.65 0.52 8.28
C MET A 41 -0.38 1.35 8.54
N GLU A 42 -0.04 1.59 9.81
CA GLU A 42 1.17 2.31 10.19
C GLU A 42 2.46 1.52 9.90
N ASP A 43 2.45 0.20 10.13
CA ASP A 43 3.55 -0.70 9.77
C ASP A 43 3.76 -0.76 8.26
N VAL A 44 2.67 -0.87 7.50
CA VAL A 44 2.73 -0.81 6.03
C VAL A 44 3.28 0.54 5.58
N ARG A 45 2.82 1.65 6.15
CA ARG A 45 3.32 2.98 5.82
C ARG A 45 4.81 3.13 6.12
N LYS A 46 5.29 2.64 7.27
CA LYS A 46 6.73 2.65 7.63
C LYS A 46 7.55 1.77 6.69
N ALA A 47 7.05 0.59 6.33
CA ALA A 47 7.72 -0.31 5.40
C ALA A 47 7.83 0.30 3.99
N LEU A 48 6.76 0.94 3.51
CA LEU A 48 6.75 1.65 2.24
C LEU A 48 7.63 2.91 2.29
N ASP A 49 7.54 3.73 3.33
CA ASP A 49 8.37 4.94 3.49
C ASP A 49 9.86 4.55 3.48
N ARG A 50 10.27 3.54 4.26
CA ARG A 50 11.67 3.05 4.26
C ARG A 50 12.15 2.59 2.88
N LYS A 51 11.28 1.98 2.09
CA LYS A 51 11.63 1.35 0.80
C LYS A 51 11.58 2.33 -0.38
N TYR A 52 10.66 3.30 -0.36
CA TYR A 52 10.42 4.23 -1.46
C TYR A 52 11.01 5.63 -1.23
N LYS A 53 11.29 6.02 0.02
CA LYS A 53 11.93 7.31 0.34
C LYS A 53 13.46 7.28 0.14
N MET A 54 14.05 6.10 -0.09
CA MET A 54 15.42 5.97 -0.60
C MET A 54 15.51 6.22 -2.12
N LYS A 55 14.83 7.26 -2.61
CA LYS A 55 15.16 7.87 -3.90
C LYS A 55 15.74 9.24 -3.58
N GLU A 56 17.03 9.24 -3.25
CA GLU A 56 17.91 10.39 -3.48
C GLU A 56 18.29 10.43 -4.96
#